data_AF-A0A965IEB8-F1
#
_entry.id   AF-A0A965IEB8-F1
#
_cell.length_a   1.000
_cell.length_b   1.000
_cell.length_c   1.000
_cell.angle_alpha   90.00
_cell.angle_beta   90.00
_cell.angle_gamma   90.00
#
_symmetry.space_group_name_H-M   'P 1'
#
loop_
_entity.id
_entity.type
_entity.pdbx_description
1 polymer ?
#
loop_
_entity_poly.entity_id
_entity_poly.type
_entity_poly.pdbx_seq_one_letter_code
_entity_poly.pdbx_strand_id
1 'polypeptide(L)'
;MSEIERFSTGATITAGSSAASTTPRFPFGRYAGGGVLIGNTNGATQINWHVSAGAEDTPVRIYADGSALTTAVTVGAHPIPDACFGFAYVAPVVVGATTCAMTVSVKG
;
A
#
# COMPACT_ATOMS: atom_id res chain seq x y z
N MET A 1 7.56 -16.91 -27.73
CA MET A 1 7.84 -16.49 -26.33
C MET A 1 6.98 -15.28 -26.08
N SER A 2 5.79 -15.48 -25.50
CA SER A 2 4.82 -14.41 -25.30
C SER A 2 4.28 -14.51 -23.88
N GLU A 3 4.87 -13.77 -22.96
CA GLU A 3 4.20 -13.42 -21.72
C GLU A 3 4.70 -12.03 -21.30
N ILE A 4 3.96 -11.00 -21.71
CA ILE A 4 4.08 -9.66 -21.13
C ILE A 4 2.81 -9.47 -20.30
N GLU A 5 2.91 -9.70 -18.99
CA GLU A 5 1.97 -9.13 -18.05
C GLU A 5 2.71 -8.12 -17.17
N ARG A 6 2.47 -6.83 -17.43
CA ARG A 6 3.08 -5.74 -16.67
C ARG A 6 2.13 -5.06 -15.69
N PHE A 7 0.81 -5.23 -15.81
CA PHE A 7 -0.20 -4.72 -14.87
C PHE A 7 -1.51 -5.50 -15.07
N SER A 8 -2.07 -6.16 -14.06
CA SER A 8 -3.38 -6.83 -14.21
C SER A 8 -4.53 -6.03 -13.58
N THR A 9 -4.26 -5.10 -12.65
CA THR A 9 -5.28 -4.21 -12.08
C THR A 9 -4.65 -2.92 -11.53
N GLY A 10 -5.16 -1.77 -11.98
CA GLY A 10 -4.84 -0.44 -11.45
C GLY A 10 -6.07 0.17 -10.76
N ALA A 11 -6.00 0.42 -9.46
CA ALA A 11 -7.08 1.03 -8.70
C ALA A 11 -6.58 2.28 -7.98
N THR A 12 -7.29 3.41 -8.12
CA THR A 12 -6.96 4.61 -7.35
C THR A 12 -7.64 4.51 -6.00
N ILE A 13 -6.84 4.63 -4.94
CA ILE A 13 -7.31 4.75 -3.56
C ILE A 13 -6.90 6.11 -2.98
N THR A 14 -7.65 6.58 -2.00
CA THR A 14 -7.30 7.78 -1.24
C THR A 14 -6.87 7.36 0.16
N ALA A 15 -5.57 7.13 0.36
CA ALA A 15 -5.01 6.74 1.65
C ALA A 15 -5.21 7.85 2.68
N GLY A 16 -5.68 7.49 3.89
CA GLY A 16 -5.95 8.42 4.98
C GLY A 16 -4.90 8.38 6.09
N SER A 17 -4.89 9.41 6.94
CA SER A 17 -4.00 9.52 8.11
C SER A 17 -4.65 9.21 9.46
N SER A 18 -5.98 9.05 9.50
CA SER A 18 -6.75 8.98 10.74
C SER A 18 -6.61 7.65 11.48
N ALA A 19 -6.64 6.51 10.77
CA ALA A 19 -6.50 5.18 11.35
C ALA A 19 -6.32 4.10 10.27
N ALA A 20 -5.69 2.99 10.65
CA ALA A 20 -5.59 1.79 9.82
C ALA A 20 -6.95 1.17 9.49
N SER A 21 -7.96 1.34 10.35
CA SER A 21 -9.33 0.85 10.15
C SER A 21 -10.14 1.67 9.15
N THR A 22 -9.75 2.93 8.90
CA THR A 22 -10.50 3.85 8.03
C THR A 22 -9.82 4.12 6.69
N THR A 23 -8.55 3.77 6.54
CA THR A 23 -7.85 3.90 5.26
C THR A 23 -8.33 2.82 4.30
N PRO A 24 -8.48 3.12 2.99
CA PRO A 24 -8.81 2.10 2.01
C PRO A 24 -7.73 1.02 1.98
N ARG A 25 -8.16 -0.22 1.82
CA ARG A 25 -7.32 -1.40 1.68
C ARG A 25 -7.47 -1.98 0.28
N PHE A 26 -6.44 -2.67 -0.20
CA PHE A 26 -6.45 -3.31 -1.50
C PHE A 26 -6.01 -4.78 -1.39
N PRO A 27 -6.54 -5.66 -2.25
CA PRO A 27 -6.08 -7.05 -2.31
C PRO A 27 -4.61 -7.09 -2.73
N PHE A 28 -3.81 -7.82 -1.99
CA PHE A 28 -2.39 -8.05 -2.25
C PHE A 28 -2.18 -9.56 -2.16
N GLY A 29 -2.15 -10.24 -3.30
CA GLY A 29 -2.10 -11.71 -3.31
C GLY A 29 -0.83 -12.26 -2.65
N ARG A 30 -0.85 -13.53 -2.24
CA ARG A 30 0.29 -14.21 -1.57
C ARG A 30 1.60 -14.24 -2.37
N TYR A 31 1.53 -13.99 -3.69
CA TYR A 31 2.68 -13.92 -4.60
C TYR A 31 2.70 -12.59 -5.39
N ALA A 32 1.92 -11.60 -4.96
CA ALA A 32 1.79 -10.34 -5.67
C ALA A 32 3.04 -9.48 -5.45
N GLY A 33 3.71 -9.14 -6.55
CA GLY A 33 4.54 -7.94 -6.61
C GLY A 33 3.67 -6.74 -6.96
N GLY A 34 4.04 -5.55 -6.51
CA GLY A 34 3.23 -4.36 -6.80
C GLY A 34 3.85 -3.06 -6.33
N GLY A 35 3.17 -1.98 -6.62
CA GLY A 35 3.60 -0.64 -6.27
C GLY A 35 2.43 0.33 -6.20
N VAL A 36 2.68 1.47 -5.57
CA VAL A 36 1.78 2.62 -5.57
C VAL A 36 2.40 3.74 -6.40
N LEU A 37 1.60 4.33 -7.28
CA LEU A 37 1.96 5.52 -8.05
C LEU A 37 1.29 6.73 -7.42
N ILE A 38 2.09 7.75 -7.12
CA ILE A 38 1.64 8.97 -6.43
C ILE A 38 1.88 10.16 -7.37
N GLY A 39 0.81 10.79 -7.82
CA GLY A 39 0.89 11.99 -8.66
C GLY A 39 1.08 13.30 -7.87
N ASN A 40 0.62 13.32 -6.62
CA ASN A 40 0.79 14.43 -5.68
C ASN A 40 0.73 13.87 -4.25
N THR A 41 1.67 14.25 -3.40
CA THR A 41 1.73 13.76 -2.02
C THR A 41 0.77 14.50 -1.08
N ASN A 42 0.28 15.69 -1.45
CA ASN A 42 -0.49 16.58 -0.58
C ASN A 42 0.21 16.90 0.77
N GLY A 43 1.54 16.81 0.81
CA GLY A 43 2.33 16.96 2.05
C GLY A 43 2.58 15.65 2.81
N ALA A 44 2.11 14.51 2.29
CA ALA A 44 2.45 13.21 2.85
C ALA A 44 3.97 12.99 2.74
N THR A 45 4.58 12.59 3.85
CA THR A 45 6.02 12.36 3.99
C THR A 45 6.35 10.88 4.08
N GLN A 46 5.42 10.06 4.57
CA GLN A 46 5.61 8.62 4.76
C GLN A 46 4.30 7.84 4.59
N ILE A 47 4.43 6.56 4.27
CA ILE A 47 3.39 5.53 4.39
C ILE A 47 3.78 4.60 5.53
N ASN A 48 2.87 4.42 6.49
CA ASN A 48 2.88 3.34 7.47
C ASN A 48 2.08 2.16 6.92
N TRP A 49 2.72 1.00 6.79
CA TRP A 49 2.07 -0.17 6.20
C TRP A 49 1.33 -0.99 7.24
N HIS A 50 0.08 -1.32 6.92
CA HIS A 50 -0.78 -2.19 7.70
C HIS A 50 -1.34 -3.30 6.80
N VAL A 51 -1.71 -4.42 7.40
CA VAL A 51 -2.25 -5.59 6.69
C VAL A 51 -3.37 -6.26 7.46
N SER A 52 -4.19 -7.01 6.73
CA SER A 52 -5.25 -7.83 7.31
C SER A 52 -5.41 -9.15 6.54
N ALA A 53 -6.00 -10.16 7.20
CA ALA A 53 -6.25 -11.47 6.57
C ALA A 53 -7.50 -11.44 5.67
N GLY A 54 -8.52 -10.67 6.07
CA GLY A 54 -9.75 -10.43 5.31
C GLY A 54 -10.00 -8.96 4.98
N ALA A 55 -10.96 -8.72 4.08
CA ALA A 55 -11.40 -7.39 3.67
C ALA A 55 -12.12 -6.61 4.78
N GLU A 56 -12.61 -7.30 5.81
CA GLU A 56 -13.36 -6.69 6.93
C GLU A 56 -12.56 -6.68 8.24
N ASP A 57 -11.48 -7.46 8.31
CA ASP A 57 -10.63 -7.57 9.50
C ASP A 57 -9.98 -6.24 9.87
N THR A 58 -9.68 -6.03 11.15
CA THR A 58 -8.96 -4.81 11.57
C THR A 58 -7.51 -4.86 11.08
N PRO A 59 -7.03 -3.88 10.28
CA PRO A 59 -5.66 -3.91 9.81
C PRO A 59 -4.66 -3.65 10.95
N VAL A 60 -3.59 -4.44 10.98
CA VAL A 60 -2.54 -4.38 11.98
C VAL A 60 -1.25 -3.90 11.33
N ARG A 61 -0.46 -3.13 12.09
CA ARG A 61 0.81 -2.59 11.60
C ARG A 61 1.84 -3.69 11.41
N ILE A 62 2.58 -3.64 10.30
CA ILE A 62 3.72 -4.54 10.07
C ILE A 62 4.97 -3.94 10.70
N TYR A 63 5.80 -4.83 11.24
CA TYR A 63 7.15 -4.51 11.70
C TYR A 63 8.16 -5.33 10.89
N ALA A 64 9.25 -4.67 10.51
CA ALA A 64 10.41 -5.29 9.89
C ALA A 64 11.65 -4.92 10.72
N ASP A 65 12.49 -5.90 11.01
CA ASP A 65 13.73 -5.71 11.79
C ASP A 65 13.51 -4.99 13.14
N GLY A 66 12.38 -5.27 13.80
CA GLY A 66 12.02 -4.71 15.11
C GLY A 66 11.48 -3.28 15.08
N SER A 67 11.33 -2.68 13.89
CA SER A 67 10.76 -1.33 13.72
C SER A 67 9.51 -1.35 12.86
N ALA A 68 8.65 -0.34 13.03
CA ALA A 68 7.47 -0.20 12.19
C ALA A 68 7.87 -0.02 10.72
N LEU A 69 7.23 -0.78 9.82
CA LEU A 69 7.52 -0.70 8.41
C LEU A 69 6.96 0.59 7.82
N THR A 70 7.86 1.41 7.27
CA THR A 70 7.51 2.69 6.66
C THR A 70 8.22 2.91 5.34
N THR A 71 7.57 3.62 4.42
CA THR A 71 8.18 4.06 3.15
C THR A 71 8.12 5.59 3.07
N ALA A 72 9.24 6.24 2.75
CA ALA A 72 9.25 7.67 2.49
C ALA A 72 8.47 7.99 1.21
N VAL A 73 7.60 8.99 1.26
CA VAL A 73 6.70 9.35 0.17
C VAL A 73 7.28 10.51 -0.65
N THR A 74 7.32 10.32 -1.96
CA THR A 74 7.58 11.35 -2.96
C THR A 74 6.59 11.20 -4.11
N VAL A 75 6.50 12.19 -4.99
CA VAL A 75 5.81 12.00 -6.28
C VAL A 75 6.58 10.98 -7.11
N GLY A 76 5.88 9.97 -7.64
CA GLY A 76 6.49 8.88 -8.41
C GLY A 76 5.95 7.50 -8.04
N ALA A 77 6.70 6.47 -8.42
CA ALA A 77 6.37 5.08 -8.15
C ALA A 77 7.13 4.57 -6.92
N HIS A 78 6.41 3.92 -6.02
CA HIS A 78 6.96 3.32 -4.80
C HIS A 78 6.61 1.84 -4.76
N PRO A 79 7.58 0.93 -4.56
CA PRO A 79 7.27 -0.48 -4.40
C PRO A 79 6.48 -0.70 -3.12
N ILE A 80 5.54 -1.64 -3.14
CA ILE A 80 4.97 -2.16 -1.89
C ILE A 80 6.07 -3.02 -1.25
N PRO A 81 6.39 -2.83 0.04
CA PRO A 81 7.44 -3.58 0.71
C PRO A 81 7.21 -5.09 0.66
N ASP A 82 8.31 -5.83 0.61
CA ASP A 82 8.36 -7.30 0.67
C ASP A 82 7.83 -7.87 1.98
N ALA A 83 7.96 -7.14 3.09
CA ALA A 83 7.37 -7.54 4.37
C ALA A 83 5.82 -7.56 4.35
N CYS A 84 5.18 -6.98 3.32
CA CYS A 84 3.74 -7.14 3.09
C CYS A 84 3.41 -8.46 2.36
N PHE A 85 4.40 -9.19 1.84
CA PHE A 85 4.17 -10.46 1.14
C PHE A 85 3.60 -11.51 2.10
N GLY A 86 2.62 -12.27 1.60
CA GLY A 86 1.92 -13.30 2.37
C GLY A 86 0.64 -12.81 3.05
N PHE A 87 0.36 -11.50 3.10
CA PHE A 87 -0.91 -10.95 3.59
C PHE A 87 -1.87 -10.66 2.46
N ALA A 88 -3.14 -11.07 2.60
CA ALA A 88 -4.15 -10.96 1.55
C ALA A 88 -4.59 -9.52 1.24
N TYR A 89 -4.47 -8.62 2.22
CA TYR A 89 -4.86 -7.21 2.08
C TYR A 89 -3.82 -6.28 2.68
N VAL A 90 -3.55 -5.18 1.98
CA VAL A 90 -2.63 -4.11 2.42
C VAL A 90 -3.41 -2.80 2.55
N ALA A 91 -3.09 -2.05 3.60
CA ALA A 91 -3.72 -0.78 3.97
C ALA A 91 -2.63 0.28 4.22
N PRO A 92 -2.36 1.19 3.27
CA PRO A 92 -1.41 2.27 3.46
C PRO A 92 -2.04 3.36 4.32
N VAL A 93 -1.36 3.76 5.40
CA VAL A 93 -1.74 4.89 6.25
C VAL A 93 -0.70 5.99 6.06
N VAL A 94 -1.12 7.17 5.62
CA VAL A 94 -0.18 8.26 5.31
C VAL A 94 0.12 9.13 6.53
N VAL A 95 1.33 9.68 6.55
CA VAL A 95 1.82 10.60 7.60
C VAL A 95 2.14 11.95 6.98
N GLY A 96 1.80 13.04 7.66
CA GLY A 96 2.12 14.42 7.23
C GLY A 96 1.04 15.09 6.37
N ALA A 97 0.05 14.34 5.87
CA ALA A 97 -1.12 14.87 5.19
C ALA A 97 -2.40 14.19 5.66
N THR A 98 -3.55 14.86 5.51
CA THR A 98 -4.85 14.26 5.81
C THR A 98 -5.13 13.06 4.90
N THR A 99 -4.88 13.23 3.60
CA THR A 99 -5.07 12.19 2.58
C THR A 99 -4.06 12.28 1.44
N CYS A 100 -3.79 11.15 0.78
CA CYS A 100 -2.98 11.08 -0.43
C CYS A 100 -3.64 10.12 -1.43
N ALA A 101 -3.88 10.58 -2.66
CA ALA A 101 -4.35 9.73 -3.74
C ALA A 101 -3.19 8.87 -4.27
N MET A 102 -3.43 7.57 -4.42
CA MET A 102 -2.44 6.60 -4.86
C MET A 102 -3.07 5.64 -5.85
N THR A 103 -2.47 5.47 -7.01
CA THR A 103 -2.84 4.40 -7.93
C THR A 103 -2.08 3.14 -7.54
N VAL A 104 -2.80 2.17 -6.99
CA VAL A 104 -2.26 0.87 -6.64
C VAL A 104 -2.21 0.01 -7.89
N SER A 105 -1.05 -0.61 -8.11
CA SER A 105 -0.85 -1.66 -9.09
C SER A 105 -0.40 -2.92 -8.39
N VAL A 106 -1.15 -4.01 -8.58
CA VAL A 106 -0.75 -5.34 -8.13
C VAL A 106 -0.62 -6.28 -9.32
N LYS A 107 0.36 -7.18 -9.22
CA LYS A 107 0.47 -8.33 -10.12
C LYS A 107 -0.55 -9.39 -9.68
N GLY A 108 -1.40 -9.80 -10.62
CA GLY A 108 -2.34 -10.93 -10.46
C GLY A 108 -1.63 -12.27 -10.46
#